data_AF-A0AAN9F8G5-F1
#
_entry.id   AF-A0AAN9F8G5-F1
#
_cell.length_a   1.000
_cell.length_b   1.000
_cell.length_c   1.000
_cell.angle_alpha   90.00
_cell.angle_beta   90.00
_cell.angle_gamma   90.00
#
_symmetry.space_group_name_H-M   'P 1'
#
loop_
_entity.id
_entity.type
_entity.pdbx_description
1 polymer ?
#
loop_
_entity_poly.entity_id
_entity_poly.type
_entity_poly.pdbx_seq_one_letter_code
_entity_poly.pdbx_strand_id
1 'polypeptide(L)'
;MGGFALGSAFDSKSGQIIMIALLLMIVSFYVGTLFGNNAPLYVSQQASRSSSSSSSSNASAGTSMFTNKVALAYRKIPLVIPETGVDVCPLMFNEYIPCHDISYVATLIPNLDISRKEELERHCPPLEKRLFCLVPPPKDYKIPIKWPLSRDYVWRSNVNHTHLAEVKGGQNWVHEKDQLWWFPGGGTHFKHGASEYIERLGNMITNGTGDLRSARVVQVLDVGCGVASFSAYLLPLDIRTMSFAPKDGHENQIQFALERGIGAMISALSTKQLPYPSGSFEMIHCSRCRVDFHENDGILLKELNRLLRYNGYFVYSAPPAYRKDKDFPVIWDKLMNFTTAMCWRLIARQVQTAIWIKENDPSCLLRNAEQKLINVCDAADDSKPSWNIPLKNCVVVRNANTDSDKLPQSQERLSVFSESLNKIGINQDEFASDTLFWQDQIQHYWRLMNVKETEVRNVMDMNAFCGGFAVALSKFPVWVMNVVPSSMKNTLSGIYDRGLIGTFHDWCEPFSSYPRTYDLLHANFLFSHYKIQGEGCLLEDIMLEMDRLIRPLGFIIIRDEEHILLRIQEAAPKFLWDLGSHMLENKEKKKETVLICRKKFWAIV
;
A
#
# COMPACT_ATOMS: atom_id res chain seq x y z
N MET A 1 35.47 59.06 26.28
CA MET A 1 34.74 59.05 27.57
C MET A 1 33.48 58.22 27.39
N GLY A 2 33.25 57.24 28.26
CA GLY A 2 32.07 56.35 28.21
C GLY A 2 32.46 54.89 28.43
N GLY A 3 32.78 54.52 29.67
CA GLY A 3 32.99 53.14 30.08
C GLY A 3 31.67 52.45 30.40
N PHE A 4 31.55 51.17 30.05
CA PHE A 4 30.51 50.28 30.56
C PHE A 4 31.13 49.31 31.57
N ALA A 5 30.70 49.44 32.81
CA ALA A 5 31.00 48.53 33.90
C ALA A 5 30.20 47.23 33.72
N LEU A 6 30.89 46.09 33.66
CA LEU A 6 30.27 44.78 33.88
C LEU A 6 30.10 44.58 35.39
N GLY A 7 28.86 44.64 35.86
CA GLY A 7 28.50 44.22 37.21
C GLY A 7 28.55 42.70 37.34
N SER A 8 29.43 42.21 38.21
CA SER A 8 29.35 40.88 38.80
C SER A 8 28.36 40.91 39.97
N ALA A 9 27.45 39.96 40.05
CA ALA A 9 27.40 39.01 41.17
C ALA A 9 26.11 38.18 41.12
N PHE A 10 26.25 36.92 40.69
CA PHE A 10 25.46 35.85 41.28
C PHE A 10 25.79 35.82 42.77
N ASP A 11 24.80 36.07 43.62
CA ASP A 11 24.95 36.00 45.07
C ASP A 11 25.48 34.61 45.46
N SER A 12 26.59 34.58 46.20
CA SER A 12 27.27 33.36 46.65
C SER A 12 26.32 32.41 47.39
N LYS A 13 25.27 32.94 48.04
CA LYS A 13 24.23 32.13 48.67
C LYS A 13 23.33 31.42 47.66
N SER A 14 23.01 32.08 46.55
CA SER A 14 22.18 31.50 45.49
C SER A 14 22.92 30.39 44.73
N GLY A 15 24.24 30.54 44.52
CA GLY A 15 25.09 29.50 43.95
C GLY A 15 25.19 28.25 44.82
N GLN A 16 25.34 28.42 46.15
CA GLN A 16 25.36 27.28 47.08
C GLN A 16 24.02 26.53 47.13
N ILE A 17 22.89 27.24 47.09
CA ILE A 17 21.56 26.61 47.07
C ILE A 17 21.35 25.79 45.79
N ILE A 18 21.76 26.32 44.63
CA ILE A 18 21.67 25.61 43.35
C ILE A 18 22.54 24.34 43.37
N MET A 19 23.76 24.42 43.92
CA MET A 19 24.64 23.26 44.03
C MET A 19 24.08 22.20 44.98
N ILE A 20 23.50 22.58 46.12
CA ILE A 20 22.85 21.64 47.04
C ILE A 20 21.63 20.99 46.39
N ALA A 21 20.82 21.74 45.65
CA ALA A 21 19.66 21.20 44.94
C ALA A 21 20.06 20.19 43.84
N LEU A 22 21.12 20.50 43.08
CA LEU A 22 21.67 19.57 42.08
C LEU A 22 22.22 18.30 42.74
N LEU A 23 22.92 18.44 43.87
CA LEU A 23 23.46 17.30 44.60
C LEU A 23 22.35 16.42 45.18
N LEU A 24 21.28 17.01 45.71
CA LEU A 24 20.08 16.29 46.15
C LEU A 24 19.36 15.58 45.01
N MET A 25 19.28 16.19 43.82
CA MET A 25 18.69 15.53 42.64
C MET A 25 19.52 14.33 42.18
N ILE A 26 20.84 14.46 42.16
CA ILE A 26 21.75 13.36 41.79
C ILE A 26 21.67 12.24 42.83
N VAL A 27 21.71 12.57 44.13
CA VAL A 27 21.58 11.57 45.19
C VAL A 27 20.21 10.89 45.14
N SER A 28 19.12 11.61 44.89
CA SER A 28 17.78 11.02 44.74
C SER A 28 17.68 10.09 43.54
N PHE A 29 18.30 10.45 42.42
CA PHE A 29 18.36 9.60 41.23
C PHE A 29 19.16 8.30 41.47
N TYR A 30 20.30 8.40 42.16
CA TYR A 30 21.12 7.23 42.48
C TYR A 30 20.54 6.35 43.59
N VAL A 31 19.88 6.92 44.60
CA VAL A 31 19.16 6.16 45.64
C VAL A 31 17.94 5.46 45.05
N GLY A 32 17.19 6.12 44.14
CA GLY A 32 16.06 5.51 43.43
C GLY A 32 16.46 4.36 42.50
N THR A 33 17.69 4.35 41.98
CA THR A 33 18.23 3.26 41.15
C THR A 33 18.92 2.16 41.96
N LEU A 34 19.51 2.46 43.13
CA LEU A 34 20.14 1.48 44.02
C LEU A 34 19.16 0.73 44.94
N PHE A 35 18.04 1.37 45.33
CA PHE A 35 17.03 0.77 46.22
C PHE A 35 15.66 0.58 45.56
N GLY A 36 15.54 0.94 44.27
CA GLY A 36 14.36 0.61 43.47
C GLY A 36 14.33 -0.88 43.18
N ASN A 37 13.39 -1.60 43.78
CA ASN A 37 13.06 -2.98 43.43
C ASN A 37 12.68 -3.05 41.94
N ASN A 38 13.64 -3.39 41.09
CA ASN A 38 13.41 -3.71 39.68
C ASN A 38 12.78 -5.12 39.57
N ALA A 39 11.53 -5.23 40.02
CA ALA A 39 10.64 -6.27 39.53
C ALA A 39 10.01 -5.77 38.22
N PRO A 40 10.09 -6.53 37.12
CA PRO A 40 9.43 -6.13 35.88
C PRO A 40 7.92 -6.14 36.11
N LEU A 41 7.26 -5.00 35.85
CA LEU A 41 5.80 -4.92 35.75
C LEU A 41 5.33 -5.64 34.47
N TYR A 42 5.41 -6.96 34.49
CA TYR A 42 4.56 -7.82 33.69
C TYR A 42 3.15 -7.72 34.26
N VAL A 43 2.24 -7.04 33.56
CA VAL A 43 0.81 -7.22 33.78
C VAL A 43 0.46 -8.60 33.24
N SER A 44 0.62 -9.61 34.09
CA SER A 44 -0.08 -10.89 33.96
C SER A 44 -1.55 -10.61 34.17
N GLN A 45 -2.33 -10.59 33.10
CA GLN A 45 -3.78 -10.62 33.19
C GLN A 45 -4.17 -12.03 33.63
N GLN A 46 -4.15 -12.23 34.94
CA GLN A 46 -4.57 -13.46 35.60
C GLN A 46 -6.08 -13.59 35.39
N ALA A 47 -6.48 -14.62 34.64
CA ALA A 47 -7.88 -14.98 34.44
C ALA A 47 -8.54 -15.16 35.82
N SER A 48 -9.43 -14.24 36.15
CA SER A 48 -10.30 -14.36 37.32
C SER A 48 -11.25 -15.53 37.09
N ARG A 49 -10.97 -16.65 37.78
CA ARG A 49 -11.94 -17.73 38.00
C ARG A 49 -13.05 -17.20 38.91
N SER A 50 -14.12 -16.68 38.34
CA SER A 50 -15.40 -16.55 39.03
C SER A 50 -16.18 -17.85 38.88
N SER A 51 -16.26 -18.62 39.97
CA SER A 51 -17.19 -19.74 40.11
C SER A 51 -18.61 -19.20 40.23
N SER A 52 -19.41 -19.34 39.17
CA SER A 52 -20.86 -19.26 39.25
C SER A 52 -21.44 -20.52 38.62
N SER A 53 -22.00 -21.36 39.49
CA SER A 53 -22.77 -22.54 39.14
C SER A 53 -24.09 -22.15 38.47
N SER A 54 -24.25 -22.52 37.19
CA SER A 54 -25.56 -22.69 36.57
C SER A 54 -25.49 -23.73 35.46
N SER A 55 -26.22 -24.81 35.68
CA SER A 55 -26.44 -25.95 34.80
C SER A 55 -27.20 -25.59 33.52
N SER A 56 -26.68 -25.98 32.34
CA SER A 56 -27.36 -26.85 31.36
C SER A 56 -26.68 -26.84 29.97
N SER A 57 -26.25 -28.04 29.54
CA SER A 57 -26.20 -28.61 28.18
C SER A 57 -25.92 -27.73 26.95
N ASN A 58 -24.73 -27.83 26.35
CA ASN A 58 -24.45 -28.64 25.13
C ASN A 58 -23.21 -28.16 24.35
N ALA A 59 -22.48 -29.15 23.82
CA ALA A 59 -21.38 -29.10 22.85
C ALA A 59 -20.05 -28.46 23.32
N SER A 60 -19.19 -29.31 23.88
CA SER A 60 -17.74 -29.09 23.91
C SER A 60 -17.21 -28.97 22.47
N ALA A 61 -16.93 -27.75 22.02
CA ALA A 61 -16.08 -27.52 20.85
C ALA A 61 -14.66 -27.98 21.20
N GLY A 62 -14.34 -29.23 20.89
CA GLY A 62 -12.96 -29.71 20.94
C GLY A 62 -12.13 -28.87 19.99
N THR A 63 -11.22 -28.05 20.53
CA THR A 63 -10.24 -27.33 19.71
C THR A 63 -9.32 -28.39 19.12
N SER A 64 -9.59 -28.85 17.90
CA SER A 64 -8.68 -29.73 17.18
C SER A 64 -7.36 -28.97 16.98
N MET A 65 -6.36 -29.34 17.77
CA MET A 65 -5.04 -28.72 17.70
C MET A 65 -4.31 -29.34 16.51
N PHE A 66 -4.40 -28.69 15.34
CA PHE A 66 -3.67 -29.09 14.14
C PHE A 66 -2.16 -29.00 14.39
N THR A 67 -1.42 -30.03 13.96
CA THR A 67 0.04 -30.13 14.07
C THR A 67 0.65 -29.95 12.70
N ASN A 68 0.41 -28.78 12.09
CA ASN A 68 0.89 -28.44 10.76
C ASN A 68 2.39 -28.71 10.66
N LYS A 69 2.79 -29.56 9.71
CA LYS A 69 4.19 -30.00 9.58
C LYS A 69 4.97 -28.97 8.80
N VAL A 70 6.26 -28.82 9.14
CA VAL A 70 7.17 -28.02 8.31
C VAL A 70 7.63 -28.88 7.14
N ALA A 71 7.09 -28.59 5.95
CA ALA A 71 7.40 -29.31 4.73
C ALA A 71 7.16 -28.43 3.51
N LEU A 72 7.94 -28.66 2.44
CA LEU A 72 7.62 -28.09 1.14
C LEU A 72 6.47 -28.87 0.51
N ALA A 73 5.36 -28.19 0.33
CA ALA A 73 4.22 -28.67 -0.43
C ALA A 73 4.02 -27.80 -1.66
N TYR A 74 3.66 -28.43 -2.77
CA TYR A 74 3.33 -27.77 -4.03
C TYR A 74 1.87 -28.02 -4.35
N ARG A 75 1.29 -27.13 -5.15
CA ARG A 75 -0.09 -27.24 -5.59
C ARG A 75 -0.27 -28.45 -6.53
N LYS A 76 -1.19 -29.36 -6.18
CA LYS A 76 -1.49 -30.60 -6.94
C LYS A 76 -2.96 -30.69 -7.33
N ILE A 77 -3.29 -31.35 -8.43
CA ILE A 77 -4.68 -31.63 -8.85
C ILE A 77 -4.91 -33.15 -8.76
N PRO A 78 -5.85 -33.65 -7.94
CA PRO A 78 -6.72 -32.90 -7.01
C PRO A 78 -5.96 -32.33 -5.81
N LEU A 79 -6.48 -31.24 -5.23
CA LEU A 79 -5.92 -30.66 -4.01
C LEU A 79 -6.26 -31.55 -2.81
N VAL A 80 -5.27 -31.86 -1.98
CA VAL A 80 -5.45 -32.61 -0.74
C VAL A 80 -4.75 -31.87 0.39
N ILE A 81 -5.53 -31.43 1.38
CA ILE A 81 -4.99 -30.86 2.63
C ILE A 81 -4.81 -32.02 3.62
N PRO A 82 -3.60 -32.22 4.19
CA PRO A 82 -3.36 -33.25 5.20
C PRO A 82 -4.30 -33.14 6.40
N GLU A 83 -4.53 -34.26 7.09
CA GLU A 83 -5.28 -34.29 8.36
C GLU A 83 -4.62 -33.41 9.43
N THR A 84 -3.30 -33.23 9.35
CA THR A 84 -2.52 -32.36 10.23
C THR A 84 -2.67 -30.87 9.95
N GLY A 85 -3.41 -30.48 8.90
CA GLY A 85 -3.53 -29.10 8.45
C GLY A 85 -2.66 -28.79 7.22
N VAL A 86 -2.73 -27.55 6.72
CA VAL A 86 -1.87 -27.08 5.61
C VAL A 86 -0.43 -27.02 6.09
N ASP A 87 0.51 -27.64 5.37
CA ASP A 87 1.92 -27.63 5.75
C ASP A 87 2.47 -26.19 5.88
N VAL A 88 3.47 -25.99 6.72
CA VAL A 88 4.19 -24.73 6.88
C VAL A 88 5.45 -24.79 6.01
N CYS A 89 5.69 -23.76 5.20
CA CYS A 89 6.89 -23.71 4.39
C CYS A 89 8.14 -23.63 5.28
N PRO A 90 9.30 -24.15 4.86
CA PRO A 90 10.55 -23.95 5.58
C PRO A 90 10.86 -22.46 5.81
N LEU A 91 11.57 -22.14 6.90
CA LEU A 91 11.83 -20.76 7.33
C LEU A 91 12.47 -19.88 6.26
N MET A 92 13.25 -20.44 5.33
CA MET A 92 13.84 -19.71 4.20
C MET A 92 12.81 -19.04 3.27
N PHE A 93 11.55 -19.49 3.30
CA PHE A 93 10.45 -18.92 2.52
C PHE A 93 9.69 -17.82 3.26
N ASN A 94 10.18 -17.31 4.39
CA ASN A 94 9.45 -16.31 5.20
C ASN A 94 9.12 -15.00 4.45
N GLU A 95 9.87 -14.68 3.38
CA GLU A 95 9.66 -13.54 2.47
C GLU A 95 9.23 -13.96 1.06
N TYR A 96 8.65 -15.16 0.93
CA TYR A 96 8.23 -15.68 -0.37
C TYR A 96 7.12 -14.83 -1.01
N ILE A 97 7.41 -14.32 -2.20
CA ILE A 97 6.49 -13.54 -3.04
C ILE A 97 6.44 -14.27 -4.39
N PRO A 98 5.42 -15.11 -4.63
CA PRO A 98 5.47 -16.07 -5.74
C PRO A 98 5.74 -15.44 -7.11
N CYS A 99 5.08 -14.32 -7.42
CA CYS A 99 5.20 -13.68 -8.73
C CYS A 99 6.39 -12.72 -8.87
N HIS A 100 7.21 -12.62 -7.83
CA HIS A 100 8.46 -11.85 -7.79
C HIS A 100 9.58 -12.72 -7.19
N ASP A 101 9.51 -14.03 -7.47
CA ASP A 101 10.52 -14.99 -7.03
C ASP A 101 11.73 -14.93 -7.96
N ILE A 102 12.88 -14.54 -7.41
CA ILE A 102 14.11 -14.29 -8.17
C ILE A 102 14.57 -15.58 -8.86
N SER A 103 14.44 -16.72 -8.19
CA SER A 103 14.85 -18.01 -8.74
C SER A 103 14.00 -18.41 -9.93
N TYR A 104 12.68 -18.22 -9.85
CA TYR A 104 11.76 -18.46 -10.96
C TYR A 104 11.99 -17.49 -12.12
N VAL A 105 12.09 -16.18 -11.84
CA VAL A 105 12.37 -15.17 -12.88
C VAL A 105 13.69 -15.46 -13.59
N ALA A 106 14.72 -15.92 -12.88
CA ALA A 106 16.00 -16.31 -13.48
C ALA A 106 15.85 -17.42 -14.54
N THR A 107 14.88 -18.33 -14.38
CA THR A 107 14.57 -19.36 -15.39
C THR A 107 13.90 -18.80 -16.64
N LEU A 108 13.29 -17.62 -16.54
CA LEU A 108 12.59 -16.95 -17.63
C LEU A 108 13.47 -15.97 -18.40
N ILE A 109 14.57 -15.49 -17.80
CA ILE A 109 15.51 -14.52 -18.39
C ILE A 109 15.82 -14.78 -19.87
N PRO A 110 16.09 -16.02 -20.34
CA PRO A 110 16.37 -16.26 -21.76
C PRO A 110 15.25 -15.85 -22.74
N ASN A 111 14.02 -15.72 -22.25
CA ASN A 111 12.83 -15.37 -23.02
C ASN A 111 12.30 -13.95 -22.71
N LEU A 112 12.96 -13.21 -21.82
CA LEU A 112 12.56 -11.86 -21.42
C LEU A 112 13.40 -10.81 -22.14
N ASP A 113 12.78 -9.68 -22.47
CA ASP A 113 13.50 -8.51 -22.96
C ASP A 113 14.11 -7.71 -21.79
N ILE A 114 15.36 -8.05 -21.47
CA ILE A 114 16.13 -7.38 -20.42
C ILE A 114 16.42 -5.91 -20.76
N SER A 115 16.45 -5.54 -22.05
CA SER A 115 16.62 -4.13 -22.44
C SER A 115 15.40 -3.28 -22.07
N ARG A 116 14.23 -3.92 -21.99
CA ARG A 116 12.96 -3.33 -21.54
C ARG A 116 12.74 -3.46 -20.03
N LYS A 117 13.62 -4.19 -19.32
CA LYS A 117 13.53 -4.52 -17.89
C LYS A 117 12.35 -5.44 -17.55
N GLU A 118 12.02 -6.37 -18.45
CA GLU A 118 10.91 -7.31 -18.24
C GLU A 118 11.13 -8.22 -17.03
N GLU A 119 12.37 -8.48 -16.62
CA GLU A 119 12.70 -9.25 -15.42
C GLU A 119 12.23 -8.60 -14.11
N LEU A 120 11.97 -7.28 -14.11
CA LEU A 120 11.41 -6.57 -12.96
C LEU A 120 9.88 -6.65 -12.89
N GLU A 121 9.23 -7.12 -13.95
CA GLU A 121 7.79 -7.32 -13.96
C GLU A 121 7.37 -8.52 -13.10
N ARG A 122 6.06 -8.57 -12.86
CA ARG A 122 5.41 -9.71 -12.24
C ARG A 122 5.44 -10.91 -13.18
N HIS A 123 6.03 -12.02 -12.71
CA HIS A 123 6.05 -13.32 -13.38
C HIS A 123 5.61 -14.41 -12.42
N CYS A 124 4.35 -14.85 -12.53
CA CYS A 124 3.81 -15.89 -11.66
C CYS A 124 4.19 -17.30 -12.14
N PRO A 125 4.63 -18.19 -11.23
CA PRO A 125 4.76 -19.61 -11.55
C PRO A 125 3.42 -20.21 -12.00
N PRO A 126 3.42 -21.19 -12.92
CA PRO A 126 2.23 -21.97 -13.23
C PRO A 126 1.77 -22.73 -11.98
N LEU A 127 0.49 -23.10 -11.92
CA LEU A 127 -0.15 -23.63 -10.71
C LEU A 127 0.66 -24.76 -10.07
N GLU A 128 1.05 -25.77 -10.84
CA GLU A 128 1.81 -26.93 -10.38
C GLU A 128 3.20 -26.63 -9.78
N LYS A 129 3.77 -25.45 -10.09
CA LYS A 129 5.03 -24.98 -9.51
C LYS A 129 4.83 -24.06 -8.31
N ARG A 130 3.59 -23.67 -8.00
CA ARG A 130 3.29 -22.83 -6.83
C ARG A 130 3.37 -23.65 -5.56
N LEU A 131 4.01 -23.07 -4.54
CA LEU A 131 3.97 -23.61 -3.19
C LEU A 131 2.54 -23.58 -2.64
N PHE A 132 2.19 -24.64 -1.93
CA PHE A 132 0.93 -24.78 -1.22
C PHE A 132 1.23 -25.05 0.27
N CYS A 133 1.87 -24.09 0.92
CA CYS A 133 2.22 -24.14 2.34
C CYS A 133 2.13 -22.75 2.98
N LEU A 134 1.84 -22.68 4.27
CA LEU A 134 1.72 -21.43 5.02
C LEU A 134 3.11 -20.79 5.15
N VAL A 135 3.21 -19.50 4.80
CA VAL A 135 4.50 -18.78 4.87
C VAL A 135 4.82 -18.43 6.32
N PRO A 136 5.92 -18.94 6.90
CA PRO A 136 6.24 -18.70 8.30
C PRO A 136 6.65 -17.24 8.56
N PRO A 137 6.37 -16.70 9.76
CA PRO A 137 7.00 -15.46 10.19
C PRO A 137 8.53 -15.66 10.35
N PRO A 138 9.33 -14.61 10.21
CA PRO A 138 10.77 -14.68 10.48
C PRO A 138 11.04 -15.02 11.95
N LYS A 139 12.27 -15.45 12.23
CA LYS A 139 12.71 -15.70 13.62
C LYS A 139 12.60 -14.40 14.43
N ASP A 140 12.07 -14.51 15.65
CA ASP A 140 11.86 -13.38 16.56
C ASP A 140 10.90 -12.29 16.04
N TYR A 141 10.00 -12.67 15.11
CA TYR A 141 8.94 -11.77 14.64
C TYR A 141 8.13 -11.23 15.81
N LYS A 142 7.82 -9.94 15.75
CA LYS A 142 7.01 -9.22 16.73
C LYS A 142 5.76 -8.69 16.06
N ILE A 143 4.70 -8.53 16.84
CA ILE A 143 3.52 -7.79 16.37
C ILE A 143 3.96 -6.35 16.01
N PRO A 144 3.55 -5.82 14.83
CA PRO A 144 3.96 -4.51 14.37
C PRO A 144 3.65 -3.39 15.38
N ILE A 145 4.47 -2.34 15.35
CA ILE A 145 4.25 -1.14 16.16
C ILE A 145 2.92 -0.50 15.74
N LYS A 146 2.13 -0.03 16.72
CA LYS A 146 0.83 0.57 16.43
C LYS A 146 0.98 1.96 15.79
N TRP A 147 0.05 2.30 14.91
CA TRP A 147 -0.03 3.63 14.31
C TRP A 147 -0.32 4.70 15.40
N PRO A 148 0.26 5.91 15.34
CA PRO A 148 1.12 6.46 14.27
C PRO A 148 2.62 6.22 14.45
N LEU A 149 3.06 5.58 15.54
CA LEU A 149 4.49 5.36 15.80
C LEU A 149 5.17 4.48 14.74
N SER A 150 4.42 3.55 14.14
CA SER A 150 4.92 2.72 13.04
C SER A 150 5.37 3.52 11.82
N ARG A 151 4.88 4.75 11.62
CA ARG A 151 5.36 5.62 10.55
C ARG A 151 6.88 5.79 10.60
N ASP A 152 7.44 5.90 11.80
CA ASP A 152 8.85 6.26 12.00
C ASP A 152 9.68 5.13 12.60
N TYR A 153 9.04 4.08 13.13
CA TYR A 153 9.71 2.97 13.82
C TYR A 153 9.17 1.61 13.40
N VAL A 154 10.07 0.68 13.11
CA VAL A 154 9.76 -0.72 12.76
C VAL A 154 10.68 -1.66 13.54
N TRP A 155 10.21 -2.85 13.91
CA TRP A 155 11.07 -3.87 14.53
C TRP A 155 12.12 -4.40 13.54
N ARG A 156 13.39 -4.46 13.95
CA ARG A 156 14.43 -5.04 13.09
C ARG A 156 14.22 -6.52 12.80
N SER A 157 13.66 -7.27 13.74
CA SER A 157 13.36 -8.69 13.55
C SER A 157 12.24 -8.96 12.53
N ASN A 158 11.40 -7.97 12.22
CA ASN A 158 10.34 -8.12 11.22
C ASN A 158 10.83 -7.91 9.79
N VAL A 159 11.90 -7.12 9.62
CA VAL A 159 12.53 -6.80 8.33
C VAL A 159 14.05 -6.81 8.54
N ASN A 160 14.64 -8.00 8.56
CA ASN A 160 16.04 -8.20 8.95
C ASN A 160 17.02 -8.04 7.77
N HIS A 161 17.06 -6.84 7.20
CA HIS A 161 17.89 -6.50 6.03
C HIS A 161 18.76 -5.28 6.32
N THR A 162 19.99 -5.51 6.79
CA THR A 162 20.93 -4.43 7.12
C THR A 162 21.55 -3.77 5.88
N HIS A 163 21.59 -4.48 4.75
CA HIS A 163 22.21 -4.00 3.52
C HIS A 163 21.65 -2.65 3.04
N LEU A 164 20.33 -2.44 3.17
CA LEU A 164 19.72 -1.16 2.79
C LEU A 164 20.23 0.00 3.66
N ALA A 165 20.37 -0.22 4.97
CA ALA A 165 20.89 0.79 5.90
C ALA A 165 22.37 1.09 5.63
N GLU A 166 23.17 0.08 5.29
CA GLU A 166 24.59 0.23 4.93
C GLU A 166 24.77 1.06 3.65
N VAL A 167 24.00 0.74 2.59
CA VAL A 167 24.16 1.37 1.26
C VAL A 167 23.44 2.74 1.17
N LYS A 168 22.39 2.96 1.96
CA LYS A 168 21.56 4.19 1.93
C LYS A 168 21.64 5.05 3.19
N GLY A 169 22.46 4.69 4.18
CA GLY A 169 22.60 5.43 5.44
C GLY A 169 22.94 6.92 5.23
N GLY A 170 23.79 7.24 4.25
CA GLY A 170 24.14 8.63 3.90
C GLY A 170 23.05 9.46 3.22
N GLN A 171 21.87 8.87 2.96
CA GLN A 171 20.69 9.55 2.42
C GLN A 171 19.57 9.68 3.45
N ASN A 172 19.80 9.22 4.69
CA ASN A 172 18.85 9.22 5.80
C ASN A 172 17.53 8.49 5.47
N TRP A 173 17.60 7.40 4.71
CA TRP A 173 16.40 6.60 4.41
C TRP A 173 15.93 5.82 5.64
N VAL A 174 16.89 5.18 6.33
CA VAL A 174 16.66 4.33 7.48
C VAL A 174 17.94 4.25 8.32
N HIS A 175 17.81 4.19 9.63
CA HIS A 175 18.92 4.03 10.57
C HIS A 175 18.62 2.93 11.59
N GLU A 176 19.66 2.24 12.05
CA GLU A 176 19.57 1.35 13.21
C GLU A 176 19.37 2.17 14.49
N LYS A 177 18.44 1.72 15.34
CA LYS A 177 18.20 2.27 16.67
C LYS A 177 17.80 1.15 17.62
N ASP A 178 18.77 0.57 18.30
CA ASP A 178 18.58 -0.57 19.21
C ASP A 178 17.83 -1.72 18.53
N GLN A 179 16.64 -2.11 19.00
CA GLN A 179 15.83 -3.18 18.36
C GLN A 179 14.96 -2.68 17.20
N LEU A 180 15.10 -1.41 16.81
CA LEU A 180 14.26 -0.73 15.84
C LEU A 180 15.04 -0.23 14.62
N TRP A 181 14.33 -0.19 13.49
CA TRP A 181 14.63 0.68 12.37
C TRP A 181 13.96 2.03 12.60
N TRP A 182 14.69 3.13 12.40
CA TRP A 182 14.20 4.49 12.49
C TRP A 182 14.20 5.17 11.12
N PHE A 183 13.07 5.79 10.75
CA PHE A 183 12.87 6.47 9.48
C PHE A 183 12.72 7.99 9.72
N PRO A 184 13.76 8.81 9.43
CA PRO A 184 13.71 10.25 9.66
C PRO A 184 13.01 11.03 8.53
N GLY A 185 12.48 10.32 7.52
CA GLY A 185 11.83 10.93 6.36
C GLY A 185 12.78 11.38 5.26
N GLY A 186 14.05 10.95 5.30
CA GLY A 186 15.03 11.27 4.26
C GLY A 186 14.80 10.51 2.95
N GLY A 187 15.46 11.01 1.91
CA GLY A 187 15.41 10.50 0.54
C GLY A 187 16.58 11.01 -0.29
N THR A 188 16.78 10.47 -1.50
CA THR A 188 17.95 10.84 -2.33
C THR A 188 18.04 12.36 -2.58
N HIS A 189 16.91 13.01 -2.89
CA HIS A 189 16.82 14.44 -3.19
C HIS A 189 16.25 15.28 -2.03
N PHE A 190 16.03 14.65 -0.86
CA PHE A 190 15.47 15.29 0.33
C PHE A 190 16.08 14.68 1.59
N LYS A 191 17.42 14.70 1.67
CA LYS A 191 18.19 14.05 2.75
C LYS A 191 17.86 14.59 4.14
N HIS A 192 17.42 15.84 4.24
CA HIS A 192 17.07 16.50 5.51
C HIS A 192 15.60 16.35 5.90
N GLY A 193 14.82 15.57 5.13
CA GLY A 193 13.42 15.27 5.41
C GLY A 193 12.49 15.62 4.26
N ALA A 194 11.41 14.83 4.12
CA ALA A 194 10.43 15.01 3.06
C ALA A 194 9.58 16.28 3.21
N SER A 195 9.42 16.84 4.42
CA SER A 195 8.60 18.04 4.67
C SER A 195 9.04 19.25 3.84
N GLU A 196 10.33 19.62 3.92
CA GLU A 196 10.89 20.76 3.18
C GLU A 196 10.77 20.55 1.65
N TYR A 197 10.93 19.31 1.20
CA TYR A 197 10.75 18.95 -0.19
C TYR A 197 9.29 19.11 -0.65
N ILE A 198 8.33 18.60 0.13
CA ILE A 198 6.89 18.73 -0.16
C ILE A 198 6.48 20.20 -0.20
N GLU A 199 6.93 21.02 0.76
CA GLU A 199 6.69 22.46 0.78
C GLU A 199 7.25 23.15 -0.47
N ARG A 200 8.49 22.81 -0.86
CA ARG A 200 9.10 23.33 -2.09
C ARG A 200 8.31 22.95 -3.33
N LEU A 201 7.80 21.71 -3.43
CA LEU A 201 6.94 21.30 -4.55
C LEU A 201 5.66 22.14 -4.61
N GLY A 202 5.01 22.36 -3.45
CA GLY A 202 3.85 23.26 -3.34
C GLY A 202 4.16 24.65 -3.87
N ASN A 203 5.24 25.26 -3.38
CA ASN A 203 5.68 26.59 -3.80
C ASN A 203 6.01 26.66 -5.31
N MET A 204 6.66 25.64 -5.86
CA MET A 204 6.97 25.57 -7.28
C MET A 204 5.71 25.49 -8.16
N ILE A 205 4.66 24.81 -7.70
CA ILE A 205 3.40 24.66 -8.44
C ILE A 205 2.52 25.91 -8.33
N THR A 206 2.47 26.51 -7.14
CA THR A 206 1.57 27.63 -6.83
C THR A 206 2.22 29.00 -6.99
N ASN A 207 3.46 29.08 -7.48
CA ASN A 207 4.29 30.29 -7.46
C ASN A 207 4.39 30.93 -6.06
N GLY A 208 4.54 30.09 -5.03
CA GLY A 208 4.71 30.52 -3.63
C GLY A 208 3.44 30.99 -2.92
N THR A 209 2.27 30.78 -3.53
CA THR A 209 0.98 31.23 -2.96
C THR A 209 0.27 30.16 -2.12
N GLY A 210 0.78 28.93 -2.09
CA GLY A 210 0.18 27.84 -1.32
C GLY A 210 0.93 26.51 -1.42
N ASP A 211 0.30 25.46 -0.89
CA ASP A 211 0.87 24.11 -0.82
C ASP A 211 0.28 23.18 -1.91
N LEU A 212 0.57 21.87 -1.82
CA LEU A 212 0.02 20.89 -2.75
C LEU A 212 -1.51 20.77 -2.70
N ARG A 213 -2.15 21.10 -1.57
CA ARG A 213 -3.62 21.13 -1.46
C ARG A 213 -4.19 22.34 -2.19
N SER A 214 -3.53 23.49 -2.11
CA SER A 214 -3.84 24.67 -2.93
C SER A 214 -3.74 24.36 -4.43
N ALA A 215 -2.82 23.47 -4.82
CA ALA A 215 -2.70 22.93 -6.17
C ALA A 215 -3.72 21.83 -6.53
N ARG A 216 -4.67 21.52 -5.64
CA ARG A 216 -5.72 20.49 -5.80
C ARG A 216 -5.19 19.06 -5.94
N VAL A 217 -4.01 18.78 -5.40
CA VAL A 217 -3.45 17.43 -5.38
C VAL A 217 -4.13 16.62 -4.28
N VAL A 218 -4.77 15.51 -4.65
CA VAL A 218 -5.45 14.60 -3.72
C VAL A 218 -4.84 13.20 -3.78
N GLN A 219 -4.54 12.71 -4.99
CA GLN A 219 -3.95 11.40 -5.23
C GLN A 219 -2.62 11.51 -5.96
N VAL A 220 -1.64 10.79 -5.43
CA VAL A 220 -0.27 10.75 -5.94
C VAL A 220 0.12 9.32 -6.31
N LEU A 221 0.76 9.15 -7.46
CA LEU A 221 1.51 7.94 -7.80
C LEU A 221 2.99 8.20 -7.54
N ASP A 222 3.58 7.49 -6.57
CA ASP A 222 5.00 7.63 -6.21
C ASP A 222 5.82 6.49 -6.84
N VAL A 223 6.49 6.81 -7.95
CA VAL A 223 7.25 5.88 -8.80
C VAL A 223 8.65 5.70 -8.24
N GLY A 224 9.06 4.46 -7.99
CA GLY A 224 10.38 4.14 -7.43
C GLY A 224 10.54 4.73 -6.02
N CYS A 225 9.51 4.55 -5.19
CA CYS A 225 9.32 5.27 -3.93
C CYS A 225 10.33 4.97 -2.81
N GLY A 226 11.21 3.96 -2.98
CA GLY A 226 12.09 3.52 -1.92
C GLY A 226 11.31 3.00 -0.72
N VAL A 227 11.63 3.51 0.47
CA VAL A 227 10.90 3.21 1.71
C VAL A 227 9.61 4.03 1.88
N ALA A 228 9.15 4.71 0.83
CA ALA A 228 7.95 5.56 0.80
C ALA A 228 7.97 6.75 1.79
N SER A 229 9.14 7.36 2.00
CA SER A 229 9.28 8.56 2.84
C SER A 229 8.43 9.73 2.33
N PHE A 230 8.35 9.94 1.02
CA PHE A 230 7.53 11.00 0.43
C PHE A 230 6.05 10.80 0.78
N SER A 231 5.50 9.62 0.49
CA SER A 231 4.13 9.21 0.82
C SER A 231 3.81 9.34 2.31
N ALA A 232 4.73 8.92 3.19
CA ALA A 232 4.53 8.98 4.64
C ALA A 232 4.32 10.41 5.16
N TYR A 233 4.95 11.40 4.51
CA TYR A 233 4.86 12.82 4.89
C TYR A 233 3.78 13.58 4.12
N LEU A 234 3.12 12.95 3.16
CA LEU A 234 1.89 13.45 2.52
C LEU A 234 0.62 13.12 3.34
N LEU A 235 0.66 12.07 4.18
CA LEU A 235 -0.48 11.68 5.02
C LEU A 235 -1.04 12.80 5.92
N PRO A 236 -0.21 13.63 6.59
CA PRO A 236 -0.72 14.77 7.38
C PRO A 236 -1.42 15.85 6.54
N LEU A 237 -1.24 15.85 5.22
CA LEU A 237 -1.90 16.76 4.28
C LEU A 237 -3.20 16.15 3.71
N ASP A 238 -3.62 14.97 4.17
CA ASP A 238 -4.72 14.18 3.59
C ASP A 238 -4.54 13.89 2.09
N ILE A 239 -3.28 13.77 1.65
CA ILE A 239 -2.94 13.39 0.29
C ILE A 239 -2.66 11.89 0.27
N ARG A 240 -3.45 11.17 -0.52
CA ARG A 240 -3.37 9.71 -0.64
C ARG A 240 -2.35 9.34 -1.70
N THR A 241 -1.56 8.31 -1.42
CA THR A 241 -0.46 7.92 -2.31
C THR A 241 -0.47 6.43 -2.57
N MET A 242 -0.34 6.07 -3.85
CA MET A 242 0.03 4.73 -4.25
C MET A 242 1.54 4.73 -4.55
N SER A 243 2.31 4.11 -3.67
CA SER A 243 3.76 4.01 -3.83
C SER A 243 4.13 2.68 -4.47
N PHE A 244 5.07 2.65 -5.41
CA PHE A 244 5.56 1.37 -5.91
C PHE A 244 7.03 1.42 -6.29
N ALA A 245 7.65 0.25 -6.23
CA ALA A 245 8.99 -0.01 -6.72
C ALA A 245 9.11 -1.49 -7.10
N PRO A 246 10.00 -1.84 -8.05
CA PRO A 246 10.27 -3.22 -8.36
C PRO A 246 10.97 -3.89 -7.17
N LYS A 247 10.92 -5.22 -7.12
CA LYS A 247 11.79 -5.99 -6.23
C LYS A 247 13.17 -6.05 -6.89
N ASP A 248 14.04 -5.09 -6.56
CA ASP A 248 15.39 -5.00 -7.09
C ASP A 248 16.45 -5.52 -6.09
N GLY A 249 17.70 -5.56 -6.53
CA GLY A 249 18.84 -6.02 -5.71
C GLY A 249 19.19 -5.11 -4.52
N HIS A 250 18.37 -4.11 -4.18
CA HIS A 250 18.51 -3.32 -2.96
C HIS A 250 17.54 -3.73 -1.85
N GLU A 251 16.91 -4.89 -1.98
CA GLU A 251 16.17 -5.66 -0.98
C GLU A 251 15.15 -4.86 -0.13
N ASN A 252 13.87 -5.24 -0.22
CA ASN A 252 12.86 -5.00 0.81
C ASN A 252 12.46 -3.54 1.13
N GLN A 253 12.72 -2.61 0.21
CA GLN A 253 12.27 -1.21 0.30
C GLN A 253 10.74 -1.09 0.50
N ILE A 254 9.96 -1.83 -0.30
CA ILE A 254 8.49 -1.86 -0.19
C ILE A 254 8.03 -2.55 1.09
N GLN A 255 8.74 -3.58 1.57
CA GLN A 255 8.42 -4.23 2.84
C GLN A 255 8.51 -3.25 4.01
N PHE A 256 9.53 -2.38 4.04
CA PHE A 256 9.62 -1.31 5.04
C PHE A 256 8.42 -0.35 4.96
N ALA A 257 8.02 0.08 3.76
CA ALA A 257 6.87 0.97 3.61
C ALA A 257 5.58 0.32 4.17
N LEU A 258 5.34 -0.94 3.81
CA LEU A 258 4.18 -1.71 4.27
C LEU A 258 4.22 -1.94 5.79
N GLU A 259 5.39 -2.25 6.35
CA GLU A 259 5.55 -2.49 7.78
C GLU A 259 5.34 -1.22 8.61
N ARG A 260 5.71 -0.06 8.06
CA ARG A 260 5.42 1.28 8.62
C ARG A 260 3.94 1.68 8.55
N GLY A 261 3.14 0.92 7.81
CA GLY A 261 1.74 1.21 7.56
C GLY A 261 1.50 2.28 6.48
N ILE A 262 2.35 2.32 5.46
CA ILE A 262 2.26 3.23 4.30
C ILE A 262 1.83 2.42 3.08
N GLY A 263 0.87 2.96 2.32
CA GLY A 263 0.35 2.32 1.10
C GLY A 263 1.44 2.14 0.04
N ALA A 264 1.76 0.88 -0.27
CA ALA A 264 2.77 0.53 -1.25
C ALA A 264 2.47 -0.83 -1.93
N MET A 265 3.06 -1.07 -3.11
CA MET A 265 3.01 -2.36 -3.79
C MET A 265 4.30 -2.63 -4.57
N ILE A 266 4.57 -3.89 -4.86
CA ILE A 266 5.65 -4.26 -5.79
C ILE A 266 5.12 -4.12 -7.21
N SER A 267 5.78 -3.29 -8.02
CA SER A 267 5.42 -3.10 -9.42
C SER A 267 6.60 -2.52 -10.20
N ALA A 268 6.58 -2.66 -11.52
CA ALA A 268 7.57 -2.08 -12.41
C ALA A 268 6.89 -1.41 -13.60
N LEU A 269 7.51 -0.34 -14.12
CA LEU A 269 7.17 0.25 -15.40
C LEU A 269 8.09 -0.35 -16.46
N SER A 270 7.61 -1.35 -17.19
CA SER A 270 8.34 -2.05 -18.25
C SER A 270 7.47 -2.16 -19.51
N THR A 271 6.87 -3.30 -19.84
CA THR A 271 6.15 -3.56 -21.10
C THR A 271 4.64 -3.67 -20.92
N LYS A 272 4.13 -3.70 -19.68
CA LYS A 272 2.69 -3.67 -19.37
C LYS A 272 2.22 -2.34 -18.77
N GLN A 273 0.94 -2.02 -18.99
CA GLN A 273 0.26 -0.93 -18.30
C GLN A 273 0.20 -1.19 -16.79
N LEU A 274 0.31 -0.13 -16.00
CA LEU A 274 0.04 -0.22 -14.58
C LEU A 274 -1.46 -0.47 -14.34
N PRO A 275 -1.82 -1.23 -13.29
CA PRO A 275 -3.17 -1.74 -13.08
C PRO A 275 -4.16 -0.71 -12.52
N TYR A 276 -4.12 0.49 -13.09
CA TYR A 276 -4.93 1.64 -12.72
C TYR A 276 -5.71 2.15 -13.94
N PRO A 277 -6.91 2.69 -13.74
CA PRO A 277 -7.67 3.37 -14.80
C PRO A 277 -6.91 4.57 -15.39
N SER A 278 -7.36 5.01 -16.56
CA SER A 278 -6.87 6.23 -17.17
C SER A 278 -7.35 7.45 -16.38
N GLY A 279 -6.46 8.41 -16.09
CA GLY A 279 -6.76 9.61 -15.31
C GLY A 279 -6.98 9.32 -13.82
N SER A 280 -6.17 8.46 -13.22
CA SER A 280 -6.26 8.12 -11.80
C SER A 280 -5.68 9.18 -10.87
N PHE A 281 -4.59 9.85 -11.25
CA PHE A 281 -3.78 10.66 -10.33
C PHE A 281 -3.72 12.14 -10.71
N GLU A 282 -3.75 13.03 -9.72
CA GLU A 282 -3.46 14.47 -9.92
C GLU A 282 -1.95 14.76 -9.93
N MET A 283 -1.14 13.86 -9.37
CA MET A 283 0.31 13.99 -9.43
C MET A 283 0.99 12.64 -9.62
N ILE A 284 2.00 12.60 -10.48
CA ILE A 284 2.94 11.49 -10.57
C ILE A 284 4.30 12.01 -10.15
N HIS A 285 4.88 11.39 -9.13
CA HIS A 285 6.16 11.77 -8.55
C HIS A 285 7.23 10.72 -8.87
N CYS A 286 8.40 11.17 -9.30
CA CYS A 286 9.60 10.35 -9.42
C CYS A 286 10.79 11.09 -8.82
N SER A 287 11.44 10.49 -7.83
CA SER A 287 12.69 10.98 -7.26
C SER A 287 13.78 9.92 -7.38
N ARG A 288 14.65 10.07 -8.40
CA ARG A 288 15.66 9.07 -8.78
C ARG A 288 15.07 7.66 -8.96
N CYS A 289 13.89 7.56 -9.57
CA CYS A 289 13.11 6.33 -9.67
C CYS A 289 13.69 5.25 -10.62
N ARG A 290 14.83 5.50 -11.28
CA ARG A 290 15.52 4.57 -12.20
C ARG A 290 14.68 4.11 -13.41
N VAL A 291 13.74 4.95 -13.81
CA VAL A 291 12.93 4.77 -15.01
C VAL A 291 13.48 5.64 -16.14
N ASP A 292 13.78 5.01 -17.27
CA ASP A 292 14.34 5.66 -18.45
C ASP A 292 13.21 6.17 -19.35
N PHE A 293 12.54 7.23 -18.90
CA PHE A 293 11.36 7.83 -19.55
C PHE A 293 11.57 8.27 -21.00
N HIS A 294 12.81 8.50 -21.42
CA HIS A 294 13.18 8.98 -22.75
C HIS A 294 13.43 7.86 -23.77
N GLU A 295 13.54 6.61 -23.31
CA GLU A 295 13.84 5.47 -24.16
C GLU A 295 12.58 4.92 -24.83
N ASN A 296 12.77 4.12 -25.88
CA ASN A 296 11.69 3.40 -26.57
C ASN A 296 10.53 4.32 -27.00
N ASP A 297 10.88 5.42 -27.69
CA ASP A 297 9.92 6.42 -28.16
C ASP A 297 9.05 7.04 -27.05
N GLY A 298 9.59 7.12 -25.83
CA GLY A 298 8.88 7.69 -24.68
C GLY A 298 7.63 6.91 -24.27
N ILE A 299 7.55 5.61 -24.58
CA ILE A 299 6.37 4.78 -24.28
C ILE A 299 5.99 4.78 -22.79
N LEU A 300 6.97 4.87 -21.89
CA LEU A 300 6.73 4.98 -20.45
C LEU A 300 6.13 6.35 -20.06
N LEU A 301 6.51 7.43 -20.75
CA LEU A 301 5.85 8.73 -20.57
C LEU A 301 4.41 8.73 -21.09
N LYS A 302 4.13 7.98 -22.16
CA LYS A 302 2.76 7.79 -22.68
C LYS A 302 1.88 7.05 -21.68
N GLU A 303 2.43 6.08 -20.92
CA GLU A 303 1.74 5.47 -19.79
C GLU A 303 1.49 6.45 -18.65
N LEU A 304 2.48 7.29 -18.29
CA LEU A 304 2.24 8.36 -17.31
C LEU A 304 1.13 9.31 -17.79
N ASN A 305 1.10 9.63 -19.09
CA ASN A 305 0.06 10.45 -19.68
C ASN A 305 -1.32 9.79 -19.61
N ARG A 306 -1.42 8.47 -19.75
CA ARG A 306 -2.68 7.74 -19.53
C ARG A 306 -3.16 7.89 -18.08
N LEU A 307 -2.25 7.78 -17.12
CA LEU A 307 -2.56 7.75 -15.68
C LEU A 307 -2.79 9.14 -15.07
N LEU A 308 -2.15 10.18 -15.60
CA LEU A 308 -2.24 11.54 -15.10
C LEU A 308 -3.54 12.21 -15.56
N ARG A 309 -4.28 12.79 -14.62
CA ARG A 309 -5.46 13.63 -14.93
C ARG A 309 -5.05 14.90 -15.67
N TYR A 310 -5.97 15.47 -16.44
CA TYR A 310 -5.76 16.82 -16.97
C TYR A 310 -5.60 17.82 -15.83
N ASN A 311 -4.77 18.83 -16.06
CA ASN A 311 -4.27 19.77 -15.06
C ASN A 311 -3.49 19.12 -13.90
N GLY A 312 -3.16 17.83 -14.03
CA GLY A 312 -2.27 17.13 -13.10
C GLY A 312 -0.79 17.43 -13.36
N TYR A 313 0.05 17.08 -12.39
CA TYR A 313 1.47 17.40 -12.36
C TYR A 313 2.36 16.17 -12.49
N PHE A 314 3.37 16.25 -13.34
CA PHE A 314 4.49 15.31 -13.30
C PHE A 314 5.68 15.96 -12.62
N VAL A 315 6.12 15.40 -11.49
CA VAL A 315 7.25 15.88 -10.69
C VAL A 315 8.44 14.95 -10.90
N TYR A 316 9.50 15.46 -11.50
CA TYR A 316 10.70 14.71 -11.83
C TYR A 316 11.93 15.30 -11.14
N SER A 317 12.41 14.61 -10.11
CA SER A 317 13.64 14.91 -9.40
C SER A 317 14.70 13.89 -9.77
N ALA A 318 15.52 14.20 -10.77
CA ALA A 318 16.56 13.28 -11.26
C ALA A 318 17.67 14.03 -12.01
N PRO A 319 18.86 13.42 -12.20
CA PRO A 319 20.01 14.06 -12.85
C PRO A 319 19.73 14.82 -14.16
N PRO A 320 18.93 14.31 -15.13
CA PRO A 320 18.63 15.07 -16.35
C PRO A 320 17.98 16.44 -16.10
N ALA A 321 17.28 16.61 -14.98
CA ALA A 321 16.64 17.88 -14.64
C ALA A 321 17.62 18.98 -14.23
N TYR A 322 18.87 18.69 -13.86
CA TYR A 322 19.78 19.72 -13.32
C TYR A 322 21.25 19.57 -13.70
N ARG A 323 21.69 18.38 -14.11
CA ARG A 323 23.08 18.15 -14.53
C ARG A 323 23.30 18.54 -15.98
N LYS A 324 24.49 19.08 -16.25
CA LYS A 324 24.91 19.56 -17.58
C LYS A 324 26.04 18.72 -18.21
N ASP A 325 26.45 17.65 -17.55
CA ASP A 325 27.53 16.76 -17.96
C ASP A 325 27.01 15.38 -18.37
N LYS A 326 27.85 14.59 -19.04
CA LYS A 326 27.46 13.31 -19.67
C LYS A 326 26.33 13.51 -20.68
N ASP A 327 25.51 12.49 -20.89
CA ASP A 327 24.39 12.53 -21.82
C ASP A 327 23.12 13.13 -21.21
N PHE A 328 23.19 13.68 -19.98
CA PHE A 328 22.03 14.27 -19.32
C PHE A 328 21.35 15.41 -20.08
N PRO A 329 22.07 16.32 -20.78
CA PRO A 329 21.44 17.29 -21.67
C PRO A 329 20.66 16.64 -22.82
N VAL A 330 21.19 15.60 -23.45
CA VAL A 330 20.52 14.88 -24.55
C VAL A 330 19.26 14.17 -24.05
N ILE A 331 19.34 13.54 -22.88
CA ILE A 331 18.19 12.92 -22.22
C ILE A 331 17.12 13.98 -21.92
N TRP A 332 17.52 15.13 -21.38
CA TRP A 332 16.62 16.24 -21.10
C TRP A 332 15.91 16.75 -22.37
N ASP A 333 16.63 16.91 -23.48
CA ASP A 333 16.05 17.36 -24.75
C ASP A 333 15.03 16.35 -25.28
N LYS A 334 15.31 15.04 -25.20
CA LYS A 334 14.34 13.99 -25.52
C LYS A 334 13.08 14.09 -24.66
N LEU A 335 13.23 14.26 -23.34
CA LEU A 335 12.09 14.41 -22.42
C LEU A 335 11.24 15.65 -22.77
N MET A 336 11.89 16.78 -23.08
CA MET A 336 11.20 17.99 -23.52
C MET A 336 10.44 17.77 -24.82
N ASN A 337 11.06 17.13 -25.81
CA ASN A 337 10.41 16.83 -27.08
C ASN A 337 9.16 15.96 -26.88
N PHE A 338 9.24 14.87 -26.11
CA PHE A 338 8.09 14.00 -25.85
C PHE A 338 7.00 14.71 -25.05
N THR A 339 7.35 15.44 -24.00
CA THR A 339 6.37 16.16 -23.18
C THR A 339 5.67 17.28 -23.96
N THR A 340 6.41 18.06 -24.76
CA THR A 340 5.81 19.07 -25.66
C THR A 340 4.95 18.44 -26.75
N ALA A 341 5.37 17.31 -27.33
CA ALA A 341 4.56 16.58 -28.31
C ALA A 341 3.24 16.08 -27.72
N MET A 342 3.22 15.71 -26.44
CA MET A 342 2.01 15.37 -25.67
C MET A 342 1.28 16.59 -25.06
N CYS A 343 1.66 17.81 -25.44
CA CYS A 343 1.03 19.06 -24.98
C CYS A 343 1.14 19.30 -23.47
N TRP A 344 2.22 18.82 -22.86
CA TRP A 344 2.56 19.16 -21.48
C TRP A 344 3.39 20.44 -21.46
N ARG A 345 3.16 21.29 -20.46
CA ARG A 345 3.92 22.51 -20.25
C ARG A 345 4.83 22.38 -19.04
N LEU A 346 6.12 22.69 -19.20
CA LEU A 346 7.05 22.82 -18.08
C LEU A 346 6.72 24.10 -17.31
N ILE A 347 6.35 23.97 -16.03
CA ILE A 347 5.93 25.10 -15.19
C ILE A 347 7.02 25.53 -14.21
N ALA A 348 7.90 24.61 -13.80
CA ALA A 348 8.98 24.91 -12.90
C ALA A 348 10.18 24.01 -13.15
N ARG A 349 11.38 24.57 -13.03
CA ARG A 349 12.64 23.84 -12.99
C ARG A 349 13.57 24.54 -12.01
N GLN A 350 13.63 24.03 -10.79
CA GLN A 350 14.35 24.66 -9.68
C GLN A 350 15.16 23.61 -8.92
N VAL A 351 16.37 23.97 -8.51
CA VAL A 351 17.29 23.09 -7.77
C VAL A 351 17.54 21.77 -8.53
N GLN A 352 16.92 20.67 -8.13
CA GLN A 352 17.08 19.33 -8.70
C GLN A 352 15.79 18.77 -9.30
N THR A 353 14.76 19.60 -9.42
CA THR A 353 13.39 19.19 -9.72
C THR A 353 12.82 19.95 -10.91
N ALA A 354 12.18 19.22 -11.81
CA ALA A 354 11.34 19.77 -12.88
C ALA A 354 9.88 19.35 -12.67
N ILE A 355 8.95 20.24 -13.00
CA ILE A 355 7.51 20.01 -12.88
C ILE A 355 6.84 20.40 -14.20
N TRP A 356 6.09 19.46 -14.76
CA TRP A 356 5.19 19.70 -15.89
C TRP A 356 3.74 19.66 -15.44
N ILE A 357 2.89 20.39 -16.15
CA ILE A 357 1.43 20.25 -16.09
C ILE A 357 0.93 19.65 -17.41
N LYS A 358 0.02 18.66 -17.29
CA LYS A 358 -0.69 18.10 -18.44
C LYS A 358 -1.89 18.97 -18.77
N GLU A 359 -1.81 19.79 -19.80
CA GLU A 359 -2.88 20.72 -20.16
C GLU A 359 -4.05 20.00 -20.85
N ASN A 360 -5.27 20.49 -20.63
CA ASN A 360 -6.44 20.03 -21.37
C ASN A 360 -6.55 20.77 -22.71
N ASP A 361 -5.67 20.42 -23.65
CA ASP A 361 -5.67 20.99 -24.99
C ASP A 361 -5.78 19.88 -26.06
N PRO A 362 -7.00 19.39 -26.33
CA PRO A 362 -7.21 18.38 -27.38
C PRO A 362 -6.85 18.90 -28.77
N SER A 363 -6.91 20.22 -29.00
CA SER A 363 -6.54 20.82 -30.29
C SER A 363 -5.03 20.74 -30.55
N CYS A 364 -4.22 20.94 -29.50
CA CYS A 364 -2.79 20.72 -29.56
C CYS A 364 -2.44 19.25 -29.87
N LEU A 365 -3.11 18.29 -29.21
CA LEU A 365 -2.85 16.87 -29.44
C LEU A 365 -3.17 16.46 -30.88
N LEU A 366 -4.32 16.89 -31.42
CA LEU A 366 -4.72 16.60 -32.80
C LEU A 366 -3.74 17.23 -33.81
N ARG A 367 -3.35 18.49 -33.61
CA ARG A 367 -2.35 19.16 -34.46
C ARG A 367 -1.00 18.45 -34.43
N ASN A 368 -0.53 18.05 -33.25
CA ASN A 368 0.74 17.32 -33.10
C ASN A 368 0.67 15.92 -33.74
N ALA A 369 -0.51 15.29 -33.75
CA ALA A 369 -0.74 14.03 -34.46
C ALA A 369 -0.70 14.20 -35.99
N GLU A 370 -1.29 15.27 -36.54
CA GLU A 370 -1.17 15.61 -37.97
C GLU A 370 0.28 15.83 -38.41
N GLN A 371 1.08 16.43 -37.53
CA GLN A 371 2.52 16.61 -37.71
C GLN A 371 3.36 15.34 -37.47
N LYS A 372 2.71 14.21 -37.14
CA LYS A 372 3.36 12.92 -36.84
C LYS A 372 4.34 12.98 -35.65
N LEU A 373 4.12 13.91 -34.71
CA LEU A 373 4.90 14.00 -33.48
C LEU A 373 4.41 13.01 -32.42
N ILE A 374 3.14 12.63 -32.47
CA ILE A 374 2.52 11.61 -31.62
C ILE A 374 1.56 10.75 -32.44
N ASN A 375 1.31 9.52 -31.96
CA ASN A 375 0.23 8.68 -32.46
C ASN A 375 -1.00 8.83 -31.58
N VAL A 376 -2.19 8.90 -32.18
CA VAL A 376 -3.46 8.86 -31.44
C VAL A 376 -3.90 7.40 -31.31
N CYS A 377 -4.35 7.01 -30.11
CA CYS A 377 -4.89 5.67 -29.92
C CYS A 377 -6.25 5.54 -30.62
N ASP A 378 -6.54 4.35 -31.15
CA ASP A 378 -7.91 4.00 -31.52
C ASP A 378 -8.86 4.22 -30.33
N ALA A 379 -10.15 4.42 -30.62
CA ALA A 379 -11.17 4.65 -29.60
C ALA A 379 -11.04 3.60 -28.48
N ALA A 380 -10.53 4.06 -27.33
CA ALA A 380 -10.21 3.17 -26.23
C ALA A 380 -11.51 2.74 -25.56
N ASP A 381 -11.71 1.43 -25.44
CA ASP A 381 -12.75 0.87 -24.60
C ASP A 381 -12.32 0.98 -23.12
N ASP A 382 -12.56 2.15 -22.53
CA ASP A 382 -12.30 2.46 -21.12
C ASP A 382 -13.12 1.56 -20.15
N SER A 383 -14.05 0.73 -20.66
CA SER A 383 -14.80 -0.24 -19.83
C SER A 383 -13.97 -1.45 -19.41
N LYS A 384 -12.85 -1.73 -20.11
CA LYS A 384 -12.01 -2.89 -19.84
C LYS A 384 -10.99 -2.61 -18.72
N PRO A 385 -10.84 -3.53 -17.75
CA PRO A 385 -9.78 -3.45 -16.75
C PRO A 385 -8.37 -3.40 -17.36
N SER A 386 -7.53 -2.49 -16.89
CA SER A 386 -6.11 -2.46 -17.25
C SER A 386 -5.36 -3.53 -16.46
N TRP A 387 -5.48 -4.80 -16.85
CA TRP A 387 -4.80 -5.93 -16.22
C TRP A 387 -4.07 -6.76 -17.27
N ASN A 388 -2.74 -6.91 -17.13
CA ASN A 388 -1.88 -7.58 -18.11
C ASN A 388 -2.00 -7.03 -19.55
N ILE A 389 -2.38 -5.76 -19.71
CA ILE A 389 -2.45 -5.10 -21.03
C ILE A 389 -1.05 -4.58 -21.40
N PRO A 390 -0.53 -4.91 -22.60
CA PRO A 390 0.72 -4.31 -23.10
C PRO A 390 0.64 -2.79 -23.18
N LEU A 391 1.77 -2.12 -22.97
CA LEU A 391 1.88 -0.67 -23.16
C LEU A 391 1.48 -0.28 -24.59
N LYS A 392 0.83 0.86 -24.70
CA LYS A 392 0.41 1.43 -25.98
C LYS A 392 1.29 2.60 -26.33
N ASN A 393 1.88 2.57 -27.53
CA ASN A 393 2.72 3.65 -28.02
C ASN A 393 1.89 4.75 -28.71
N CYS A 394 0.86 5.24 -28.03
CA CYS A 394 -0.09 6.25 -28.51
C CYS A 394 -0.68 7.06 -27.35
N VAL A 395 -1.32 8.18 -27.67
CA VAL A 395 -2.01 9.07 -26.72
C VAL A 395 -3.51 9.05 -26.98
N VAL A 396 -4.30 8.91 -25.93
CA VAL A 396 -5.76 9.01 -26.00
C VAL A 396 -6.17 10.48 -26.02
N VAL A 397 -6.94 10.88 -27.03
CA VAL A 397 -7.55 12.22 -27.10
C VAL A 397 -8.96 12.12 -26.50
N ARG A 398 -9.19 12.80 -25.37
CA ARG A 398 -10.52 12.91 -24.76
C ARG A 398 -11.16 14.24 -25.12
N ASN A 399 -12.46 14.23 -25.43
CA ASN A 399 -13.22 15.46 -25.68
C ASN A 399 -13.35 16.26 -24.39
N ALA A 400 -13.14 17.58 -24.45
CA ALA A 400 -13.14 18.49 -23.31
C ALA A 400 -14.45 18.55 -22.48
N ASN A 401 -15.53 17.92 -22.96
CA ASN A 401 -16.88 17.94 -22.37
C ASN A 401 -17.23 16.72 -21.52
N THR A 402 -16.27 15.87 -21.14
CA THR A 402 -16.54 14.84 -20.13
C THR A 402 -16.47 15.44 -18.73
N ASP A 403 -17.61 15.50 -18.02
CA ASP A 403 -17.75 16.04 -16.65
C ASP A 403 -16.78 15.46 -15.59
N SER A 404 -16.04 14.40 -15.92
CA SER A 404 -15.02 13.78 -15.08
C SER A 404 -13.82 14.67 -14.73
N ASP A 405 -13.63 15.80 -15.43
CA ASP A 405 -12.45 16.67 -15.23
C ASP A 405 -12.63 17.72 -14.12
N LYS A 406 -13.83 17.85 -13.53
CA LYS A 406 -14.09 18.78 -12.42
C LYS A 406 -14.52 18.02 -11.16
N LEU A 407 -13.63 17.20 -10.63
CA LEU A 407 -13.84 16.59 -9.32
C LEU A 407 -13.84 17.66 -8.20
N PRO A 408 -14.74 17.55 -7.22
CA PRO A 408 -14.80 18.47 -6.09
C PRO A 408 -13.57 18.34 -5.16
N GLN A 409 -13.52 19.13 -4.09
CA GLN A 409 -12.41 19.08 -3.13
C GLN A 409 -12.36 17.72 -2.40
N SER A 410 -11.17 17.32 -1.93
CA SER A 410 -10.86 15.96 -1.42
C SER A 410 -11.98 15.31 -0.60
N GLN A 411 -12.47 16.01 0.43
CA GLN A 411 -13.43 15.44 1.39
C GLN A 411 -14.81 15.17 0.76
N GLU A 412 -15.23 16.00 -0.19
CA GLU A 412 -16.53 15.90 -0.85
C GLU A 412 -16.56 14.74 -1.86
N ARG A 413 -15.40 14.36 -2.41
CA ARG A 413 -15.29 13.28 -3.41
C ARG A 413 -15.81 11.94 -2.92
N LEU A 414 -15.72 11.65 -1.63
CA LEU A 414 -16.15 10.36 -1.06
C LEU A 414 -17.65 10.07 -1.30
N SER A 415 -18.48 11.10 -1.49
CA SER A 415 -19.94 10.96 -1.65
C SER A 415 -20.43 11.27 -3.07
N VAL A 416 -19.54 11.64 -3.99
CA VAL A 416 -19.91 12.12 -5.33
C VAL A 416 -20.02 10.95 -6.29
N PHE A 417 -21.19 10.82 -6.91
CA PHE A 417 -21.41 9.86 -7.98
C PHE A 417 -20.80 10.38 -9.29
N SER A 418 -20.03 9.53 -9.96
CA SER A 418 -19.46 9.84 -11.27
C SER A 418 -20.38 9.32 -12.38
N GLU A 419 -20.87 10.19 -13.27
CA GLU A 419 -21.74 9.79 -14.38
C GLU A 419 -21.10 8.76 -15.32
N SER A 420 -19.77 8.67 -15.32
CA SER A 420 -19.03 7.64 -16.06
C SER A 420 -19.43 6.21 -15.66
N LEU A 421 -19.91 6.01 -14.42
CA LEU A 421 -20.39 4.73 -13.91
C LEU A 421 -21.67 4.24 -14.60
N ASN A 422 -22.49 5.14 -15.16
CA ASN A 422 -23.66 4.76 -15.94
C ASN A 422 -23.26 3.93 -17.18
N LYS A 423 -22.09 4.19 -17.77
CA LYS A 423 -21.58 3.45 -18.95
C LYS A 423 -21.29 1.98 -18.66
N ILE A 424 -21.06 1.63 -17.39
CA ILE A 424 -20.87 0.25 -16.93
C ILE A 424 -22.11 -0.30 -16.22
N GLY A 425 -23.22 0.43 -16.27
CA GLY A 425 -24.53 0.01 -15.75
C GLY A 425 -24.69 0.16 -14.23
N ILE A 426 -23.90 1.02 -13.58
CA ILE A 426 -24.06 1.34 -12.16
C ILE A 426 -24.75 2.69 -12.05
N ASN A 427 -25.91 2.72 -11.40
CA ASN A 427 -26.68 3.95 -11.19
C ASN A 427 -26.38 4.59 -9.83
N GLN A 428 -26.88 5.81 -9.64
CA GLN A 428 -26.65 6.60 -8.43
C GLN A 428 -27.24 5.95 -7.16
N ASP A 429 -28.39 5.29 -7.27
CA ASP A 429 -29.05 4.63 -6.13
C ASP A 429 -28.26 3.41 -5.64
N GLU A 430 -27.74 2.60 -6.57
CA GLU A 430 -26.85 1.47 -6.28
C GLU A 430 -25.56 1.94 -5.60
N PHE A 431 -24.95 3.02 -6.10
CA PHE A 431 -23.75 3.61 -5.52
C PHE A 431 -23.99 4.14 -4.08
N ALA A 432 -25.09 4.85 -3.88
CA ALA A 432 -25.46 5.43 -2.58
C ALA A 432 -25.82 4.34 -1.57
N SER A 433 -26.64 3.36 -1.97
CA SER A 433 -27.04 2.24 -1.12
C SER A 433 -25.86 1.36 -0.71
N ASP A 434 -24.89 1.12 -1.60
CA ASP A 434 -23.64 0.42 -1.27
C ASP A 434 -22.87 1.16 -0.17
N THR A 435 -22.71 2.48 -0.31
CA THR A 435 -21.99 3.28 0.70
C THR A 435 -22.69 3.26 2.06
N LEU A 436 -24.02 3.42 2.08
CA LEU A 436 -24.81 3.38 3.32
C LEU A 436 -24.75 2.00 3.99
N PHE A 437 -24.83 0.93 3.20
CA PHE A 437 -24.71 -0.44 3.69
C PHE A 437 -23.38 -0.65 4.41
N TRP A 438 -22.25 -0.27 3.79
CA TRP A 438 -20.95 -0.46 4.42
C TRP A 438 -20.74 0.41 5.67
N GLN A 439 -21.28 1.64 5.69
CA GLN A 439 -21.25 2.50 6.88
C GLN A 439 -21.93 1.87 8.10
N ASP A 440 -22.99 1.11 7.88
CA ASP A 440 -23.66 0.33 8.92
C ASP A 440 -22.82 -0.91 9.31
N GLN A 441 -22.39 -1.70 8.32
CA GLN A 441 -21.67 -2.95 8.59
C GLN A 441 -20.32 -2.75 9.32
N ILE A 442 -19.59 -1.66 9.05
CA ILE A 442 -18.34 -1.36 9.75
C ILE A 442 -18.55 -1.26 11.28
N GLN A 443 -19.67 -0.68 11.73
CA GLN A 443 -19.97 -0.57 13.16
C GLN A 443 -20.14 -1.94 13.81
N HIS A 444 -20.83 -2.86 13.11
CA HIS A 444 -20.97 -4.23 13.55
C HIS A 444 -19.63 -4.97 13.57
N TYR A 445 -18.81 -4.83 12.53
CA TYR A 445 -17.50 -5.47 12.46
C TYR A 445 -16.57 -5.03 13.58
N TRP A 446 -16.45 -3.72 13.83
CA TRP A 446 -15.59 -3.23 14.92
C TRP A 446 -16.04 -3.73 16.28
N ARG A 447 -17.36 -3.78 16.53
CA ARG A 447 -17.92 -4.34 17.76
C ARG A 447 -17.61 -5.83 17.91
N LEU A 448 -17.75 -6.61 16.84
CA LEU A 448 -17.52 -8.07 16.86
C LEU A 448 -16.04 -8.43 16.97
N MET A 449 -15.16 -7.69 16.27
CA MET A 449 -13.71 -7.86 16.38
C MET A 449 -13.17 -7.42 17.75
N ASN A 450 -13.90 -6.54 18.46
CA ASN A 450 -13.53 -6.01 19.76
C ASN A 450 -12.12 -5.37 19.76
N VAL A 451 -11.86 -4.53 18.76
CA VAL A 451 -10.58 -3.84 18.57
C VAL A 451 -10.72 -2.34 18.74
N LYS A 452 -9.63 -1.69 19.14
CA LYS A 452 -9.53 -0.22 19.15
C LYS A 452 -9.25 0.30 17.74
N GLU A 453 -9.60 1.57 17.48
CA GLU A 453 -9.43 2.21 16.17
C GLU A 453 -8.00 2.21 15.63
N THR A 454 -6.99 2.18 16.50
CA THR A 454 -5.56 2.21 16.15
C THR A 454 -4.92 0.84 16.00
N GLU A 455 -5.67 -0.25 16.21
CA GLU A 455 -5.17 -1.62 16.10
C GLU A 455 -5.22 -2.18 14.67
N VAL A 456 -6.03 -1.56 13.82
CA VAL A 456 -6.09 -1.84 12.38
C VAL A 456 -5.50 -0.65 11.66
N ARG A 457 -4.57 -0.88 10.72
CA ARG A 457 -3.96 0.18 9.91
C ARG A 457 -3.98 -0.16 8.43
N ASN A 458 -3.47 -1.33 8.06
CA ASN A 458 -3.37 -1.80 6.69
C ASN A 458 -4.60 -2.65 6.37
N VAL A 459 -5.50 -2.13 5.52
CA VAL A 459 -6.73 -2.83 5.14
C VAL A 459 -6.69 -3.15 3.65
N MET A 460 -7.21 -4.31 3.27
CA MET A 460 -7.44 -4.67 1.88
C MET A 460 -8.90 -5.09 1.70
N ASP A 461 -9.58 -4.41 0.79
CA ASP A 461 -10.88 -4.83 0.31
C ASP A 461 -10.69 -5.58 -1.00
N MET A 462 -10.88 -6.90 -0.96
CA MET A 462 -10.48 -7.80 -2.02
C MET A 462 -11.46 -7.79 -3.21
N ASN A 463 -12.67 -7.28 -2.99
CA ASN A 463 -13.67 -7.06 -4.03
C ASN A 463 -14.41 -5.75 -3.77
N ALA A 464 -13.76 -4.64 -4.10
CA ALA A 464 -14.10 -3.33 -3.57
C ALA A 464 -15.28 -2.62 -4.26
N PHE A 465 -15.81 -3.17 -5.35
CA PHE A 465 -16.85 -2.51 -6.16
C PHE A 465 -16.49 -1.02 -6.42
N CYS A 466 -17.29 -0.06 -5.96
CA CYS A 466 -17.04 1.39 -6.07
C CYS A 466 -16.38 2.00 -4.81
N GLY A 467 -15.81 1.20 -3.91
CA GLY A 467 -15.06 1.62 -2.73
C GLY A 467 -15.91 2.01 -1.52
N GLY A 468 -17.17 1.57 -1.43
CA GLY A 468 -18.07 1.92 -0.32
C GLY A 468 -17.53 1.50 1.05
N PHE A 469 -16.89 0.33 1.13
CA PHE A 469 -16.21 -0.14 2.34
C PHE A 469 -15.08 0.78 2.78
N ALA A 470 -14.22 1.23 1.87
CA ALA A 470 -13.15 2.18 2.18
C ALA A 470 -13.69 3.55 2.62
N VAL A 471 -14.83 4.00 2.05
CA VAL A 471 -15.48 5.23 2.50
C VAL A 471 -16.05 5.10 3.91
N ALA A 472 -16.64 3.96 4.25
CA ALA A 472 -17.08 3.68 5.62
C ALA A 472 -15.92 3.72 6.62
N LEU A 473 -14.69 3.42 6.17
CA LEU A 473 -13.47 3.46 6.97
C LEU A 473 -12.75 4.82 6.99
N SER A 474 -13.22 5.81 6.23
CA SER A 474 -12.53 7.11 6.06
C SER A 474 -12.27 7.90 7.35
N LYS A 475 -13.03 7.61 8.42
CA LYS A 475 -12.86 8.23 9.74
C LYS A 475 -11.80 7.55 10.62
N PHE A 476 -11.40 6.33 10.26
CA PHE A 476 -10.38 5.58 10.97
C PHE A 476 -9.00 5.91 10.41
N PRO A 477 -7.92 5.81 11.20
CA PRO A 477 -6.56 6.07 10.75
C PRO A 477 -6.01 4.92 9.88
N VAL A 478 -6.80 4.38 8.96
CA VAL A 478 -6.45 3.24 8.09
C VAL A 478 -6.10 3.71 6.69
N TRP A 479 -5.42 2.86 5.93
CA TRP A 479 -5.38 2.98 4.48
C TRP A 479 -5.93 1.69 3.89
N VAL A 480 -6.67 1.82 2.79
CA VAL A 480 -7.38 0.70 2.17
C VAL A 480 -6.82 0.50 0.77
N MET A 481 -6.29 -0.70 0.50
CA MET A 481 -6.07 -1.18 -0.85
C MET A 481 -7.40 -1.69 -1.39
N ASN A 482 -8.03 -0.93 -2.28
CA ASN A 482 -9.27 -1.34 -2.94
C ASN A 482 -8.95 -2.18 -4.16
N VAL A 483 -9.27 -3.47 -4.14
CA VAL A 483 -9.01 -4.38 -5.26
C VAL A 483 -10.29 -4.63 -6.04
N VAL A 484 -10.23 -4.40 -7.35
CA VAL A 484 -11.31 -4.79 -8.28
C VAL A 484 -10.83 -6.02 -9.06
N PRO A 485 -11.51 -7.18 -8.95
CA PRO A 485 -11.15 -8.36 -9.72
C PRO A 485 -11.09 -8.05 -11.22
N SER A 486 -10.01 -8.48 -11.90
CA SER A 486 -9.74 -8.16 -13.30
C SER A 486 -10.76 -8.73 -14.28
N SER A 487 -11.53 -9.74 -13.87
CA SER A 487 -12.63 -10.32 -14.65
C SER A 487 -13.99 -9.67 -14.37
N MET A 488 -14.05 -8.64 -13.51
CA MET A 488 -15.25 -7.83 -13.26
C MET A 488 -15.24 -6.53 -14.09
N LYS A 489 -16.38 -5.81 -14.07
CA LYS A 489 -16.50 -4.48 -14.67
C LYS A 489 -15.49 -3.51 -14.06
N ASN A 490 -15.00 -2.55 -14.85
CA ASN A 490 -14.10 -1.49 -14.38
C ASN A 490 -14.83 -0.50 -13.44
N THR A 491 -15.05 -0.88 -12.18
CA THR A 491 -15.54 0.01 -11.12
C THR A 491 -14.41 0.81 -10.46
N LEU A 492 -13.15 0.49 -10.79
CA LEU A 492 -11.98 1.11 -10.21
C LEU A 492 -11.87 2.60 -10.60
N SER A 493 -12.37 3.01 -11.77
CA SER A 493 -12.50 4.43 -12.12
C SER A 493 -13.32 5.20 -11.09
N GLY A 494 -14.45 4.63 -10.63
CA GLY A 494 -15.29 5.21 -9.58
C GLY A 494 -14.57 5.34 -8.23
N ILE A 495 -13.72 4.38 -7.89
CA ILE A 495 -12.88 4.44 -6.67
C ILE A 495 -11.92 5.64 -6.76
N TYR A 496 -11.23 5.82 -7.89
CA TYR A 496 -10.31 6.95 -8.09
C TYR A 496 -11.03 8.31 -8.18
N ASP A 497 -12.24 8.36 -8.71
CA ASP A 497 -13.07 9.58 -8.73
C ASP A 497 -13.50 10.00 -7.31
N ARG A 498 -13.67 9.04 -6.40
CA ARG A 498 -13.88 9.29 -4.96
C ARG A 498 -12.61 9.71 -4.20
N GLY A 499 -11.48 9.79 -4.89
CA GLY A 499 -10.18 10.10 -4.28
C GLY A 499 -9.52 8.91 -3.58
N LEU A 500 -9.99 7.68 -3.77
CA LEU A 500 -9.47 6.48 -3.11
C LEU A 500 -8.43 5.76 -3.99
N ILE A 501 -7.53 5.01 -3.35
CA ILE A 501 -6.50 4.23 -4.06
C ILE A 501 -6.95 2.77 -4.23
N GLY A 502 -6.62 2.19 -5.37
CA GLY A 502 -6.89 0.78 -5.64
C GLY A 502 -6.14 0.22 -6.84
N THR A 503 -6.34 -1.06 -7.12
CA THR A 503 -5.70 -1.79 -8.23
C THR A 503 -6.63 -2.83 -8.83
N PHE A 504 -6.45 -3.13 -10.12
CA PHE A 504 -6.95 -4.38 -10.67
C PHE A 504 -6.09 -5.55 -10.20
N HIS A 505 -6.70 -6.71 -10.05
CA HIS A 505 -5.99 -7.94 -9.76
C HIS A 505 -6.79 -9.18 -10.15
N ASP A 506 -6.10 -10.25 -10.56
CA ASP A 506 -6.68 -11.58 -10.64
C ASP A 506 -6.29 -12.40 -9.40
N TRP A 507 -7.25 -12.71 -8.53
CA TRP A 507 -7.05 -13.51 -7.33
C TRP A 507 -6.70 -14.98 -7.58
N CYS A 508 -6.74 -15.43 -8.84
CA CYS A 508 -6.10 -16.67 -9.25
C CYS A 508 -4.59 -16.58 -9.43
N GLU A 509 -4.00 -15.41 -9.19
CA GLU A 509 -2.58 -15.23 -9.08
C GLU A 509 -2.19 -14.59 -7.72
N PRO A 510 -1.03 -14.91 -7.13
CA PRO A 510 -0.61 -14.31 -5.85
C PRO A 510 -0.39 -12.79 -5.92
N PHE A 511 -0.94 -11.97 -5.02
CA PHE A 511 -0.86 -10.51 -5.06
C PHE A 511 0.58 -9.97 -4.95
N SER A 512 0.89 -8.86 -5.62
CA SER A 512 2.24 -8.23 -5.62
C SER A 512 2.55 -7.47 -4.33
N SER A 513 2.56 -8.16 -3.19
CA SER A 513 2.89 -7.62 -1.87
C SER A 513 3.69 -8.63 -1.04
N TYR A 514 4.38 -8.14 -0.01
CA TYR A 514 5.11 -8.98 0.95
C TYR A 514 4.14 -9.76 1.84
N PRO A 515 4.54 -10.94 2.35
CA PRO A 515 3.75 -11.64 3.36
C PRO A 515 3.53 -10.78 4.60
N ARG A 516 2.42 -11.01 5.32
CA ARG A 516 2.08 -10.34 6.59
C ARG A 516 2.04 -8.81 6.47
N THR A 517 1.35 -8.32 5.44
CA THR A 517 1.21 -6.90 5.16
C THR A 517 -0.04 -6.29 5.79
N TYR A 518 -1.17 -7.01 5.79
CA TYR A 518 -2.47 -6.43 6.14
C TYR A 518 -2.92 -6.84 7.54
N ASP A 519 -3.58 -5.92 8.24
CA ASP A 519 -4.19 -6.15 9.55
C ASP A 519 -5.65 -6.64 9.41
N LEU A 520 -6.30 -6.28 8.28
CA LEU A 520 -7.66 -6.67 7.94
C LEU A 520 -7.79 -6.98 6.45
N LEU A 521 -8.30 -8.17 6.13
CA LEU A 521 -8.77 -8.53 4.80
C LEU A 521 -10.30 -8.59 4.78
N HIS A 522 -10.93 -7.97 3.80
CA HIS A 522 -12.36 -8.02 3.58
C HIS A 522 -12.65 -8.69 2.22
N ALA A 523 -13.45 -9.75 2.23
CA ALA A 523 -13.87 -10.49 1.05
C ALA A 523 -15.40 -10.54 1.00
N ASN A 524 -15.99 -9.88 0.00
CA ASN A 524 -17.43 -9.83 -0.21
C ASN A 524 -17.77 -10.43 -1.58
N PHE A 525 -18.43 -11.59 -1.59
CA PHE A 525 -18.75 -12.40 -2.77
C PHE A 525 -17.55 -12.60 -3.70
N LEU A 526 -16.38 -12.81 -3.10
CA LEU A 526 -15.13 -13.00 -3.84
C LEU A 526 -15.02 -14.43 -4.38
N PHE A 527 -15.32 -15.43 -3.55
CA PHE A 527 -15.08 -16.83 -3.88
C PHE A 527 -16.12 -17.36 -4.87
N SER A 528 -17.39 -16.96 -4.71
CA SER A 528 -18.46 -17.26 -5.68
C SER A 528 -18.12 -16.76 -7.09
N HIS A 529 -17.58 -15.54 -7.20
CA HIS A 529 -17.13 -14.98 -8.48
C HIS A 529 -16.09 -15.88 -9.19
N TYR A 530 -15.08 -16.35 -8.46
CA TYR A 530 -14.02 -17.20 -9.02
C TYR A 530 -14.42 -18.66 -9.26
N LYS A 531 -15.48 -19.15 -8.58
CA LYS A 531 -16.01 -20.50 -8.80
C LYS A 531 -16.72 -20.64 -10.15
N ILE A 532 -17.41 -19.58 -10.61
CA ILE A 532 -18.29 -19.62 -11.80
C ILE A 532 -17.49 -19.69 -13.12
N GLN A 533 -16.21 -19.30 -13.13
CA GLN A 533 -15.44 -19.11 -14.37
C GLN A 533 -14.77 -20.37 -14.96
N GLY A 534 -14.96 -21.56 -14.38
CA GLY A 534 -14.71 -22.85 -15.04
C GLY A 534 -13.26 -23.29 -15.30
N GLU A 535 -12.28 -22.38 -15.32
CA GLU A 535 -10.84 -22.68 -15.54
C GLU A 535 -9.94 -21.87 -14.59
N GLY A 536 -10.31 -21.80 -13.31
CA GLY A 536 -9.65 -20.96 -12.31
C GLY A 536 -8.89 -21.72 -11.22
N CYS A 537 -8.27 -20.93 -10.34
CA CYS A 537 -7.78 -21.33 -9.03
C CYS A 537 -8.92 -21.88 -8.14
N LEU A 538 -8.57 -22.69 -7.14
CA LEU A 538 -9.55 -23.18 -6.15
C LEU A 538 -9.75 -22.17 -5.02
N LEU A 539 -10.82 -22.36 -4.25
CA LEU A 539 -11.09 -21.61 -3.03
C LEU A 539 -9.89 -21.63 -2.07
N GLU A 540 -9.25 -22.78 -1.92
CA GLU A 540 -8.09 -22.93 -1.04
C GLU A 540 -6.84 -22.19 -1.56
N ASP A 541 -6.74 -21.94 -2.87
CA ASP A 541 -5.67 -21.11 -3.44
C ASP A 541 -5.84 -19.64 -3.01
N ILE A 542 -7.08 -19.13 -3.03
CA ILE A 542 -7.41 -17.78 -2.54
C ILE A 542 -7.19 -17.71 -1.02
N MET A 543 -7.64 -18.72 -0.26
CA MET A 543 -7.40 -18.78 1.19
C MET A 543 -5.90 -18.77 1.54
N LEU A 544 -5.08 -19.47 0.77
CA LEU A 544 -3.62 -19.48 0.97
C LEU A 544 -3.01 -18.10 0.72
N GLU A 545 -3.48 -17.40 -0.32
CA GLU A 545 -3.03 -16.04 -0.61
C GLU A 545 -3.48 -15.06 0.50
N MET A 546 -4.71 -15.19 0.99
CA MET A 546 -5.18 -14.44 2.15
C MET A 546 -4.31 -14.70 3.38
N ASP A 547 -3.94 -15.96 3.65
CA ASP A 547 -3.06 -16.32 4.76
C ASP A 547 -1.68 -15.68 4.60
N ARG A 548 -1.11 -15.70 3.39
CA ARG A 548 0.18 -15.07 3.10
C ARG A 548 0.13 -13.57 3.38
N LEU A 549 -0.94 -12.89 2.98
CA LEU A 549 -1.09 -11.43 3.08
C LEU A 549 -1.43 -10.93 4.48
N ILE A 550 -2.24 -11.65 5.25
CA ILE A 550 -2.68 -11.24 6.58
C ILE A 550 -1.57 -11.42 7.64
N ARG A 551 -1.45 -10.45 8.54
CA ARG A 551 -0.54 -10.49 9.69
C ARG A 551 -1.00 -11.51 10.74
N PRO A 552 -0.09 -12.06 11.55
CA PRO A 552 -0.47 -12.75 12.77
C PRO A 552 -1.38 -11.86 13.62
N LEU A 553 -2.46 -12.44 14.16
CA LEU A 553 -3.55 -11.76 14.89
C LEU A 553 -4.44 -10.83 14.06
N GLY A 554 -4.18 -10.70 12.76
CA GLY A 554 -5.02 -9.94 11.83
C GLY A 554 -6.37 -10.62 11.57
N PHE A 555 -7.32 -9.83 11.10
CA PHE A 555 -8.71 -10.24 10.91
C PHE A 555 -9.03 -10.48 9.43
N ILE A 556 -9.91 -11.44 9.18
CA ILE A 556 -10.42 -11.76 7.85
C ILE A 556 -11.95 -11.78 7.94
N ILE A 557 -12.61 -10.91 7.19
CA ILE A 557 -14.07 -10.82 7.15
C ILE A 557 -14.55 -11.37 5.81
N ILE A 558 -15.43 -12.36 5.84
CA ILE A 558 -15.90 -13.07 4.64
C ILE A 558 -17.43 -13.08 4.61
N ARG A 559 -17.98 -12.56 3.53
CA ARG A 559 -19.39 -12.70 3.11
C ARG A 559 -19.42 -13.38 1.75
N ASP A 560 -20.14 -14.48 1.64
CA ASP A 560 -20.25 -15.23 0.39
C ASP A 560 -21.46 -16.18 0.44
N GLU A 561 -21.67 -16.97 -0.60
CA GLU A 561 -22.75 -17.96 -0.64
C GLU A 561 -22.61 -19.02 0.48
N GLU A 562 -23.74 -19.49 1.03
CA GLU A 562 -23.77 -20.39 2.19
C GLU A 562 -22.88 -21.64 2.02
N HIS A 563 -22.94 -22.28 0.86
CA HIS A 563 -22.15 -23.49 0.58
C HIS A 563 -20.62 -23.21 0.50
N ILE A 564 -20.22 -21.98 0.13
CA ILE A 564 -18.83 -21.53 0.17
C ILE A 564 -18.41 -21.32 1.62
N LEU A 565 -19.24 -20.65 2.42
CA LEU A 565 -18.96 -20.37 3.82
C LEU A 565 -18.78 -21.68 4.61
N LEU A 566 -19.62 -22.70 4.38
CA LEU A 566 -19.47 -24.02 5.00
C LEU A 566 -18.11 -24.65 4.68
N ARG A 567 -17.66 -24.60 3.42
CA ARG A 567 -16.34 -25.10 3.03
C ARG A 567 -15.20 -24.31 3.68
N ILE A 568 -15.34 -22.99 3.81
CA ILE A 568 -14.36 -22.15 4.51
C ILE A 568 -14.32 -22.49 6.00
N GLN A 569 -15.47 -22.73 6.65
CA GLN A 569 -15.53 -23.10 8.06
C GLN A 569 -14.79 -24.42 8.34
N GLU A 570 -14.86 -25.38 7.41
CA GLU A 570 -14.11 -26.65 7.50
C GLU A 570 -12.61 -26.46 7.24
N ALA A 571 -12.24 -25.56 6.33
CA ALA A 571 -10.86 -25.35 5.91
C ALA A 571 -10.08 -24.42 6.86
N ALA A 572 -10.69 -23.34 7.36
CA ALA A 572 -10.02 -22.26 8.11
C ALA A 572 -9.19 -22.76 9.31
N PRO A 573 -9.64 -23.74 10.13
CA PRO A 573 -8.82 -24.29 11.20
C PRO A 573 -7.52 -24.95 10.71
N LYS A 574 -7.54 -25.56 9.51
CA LYS A 574 -6.36 -26.17 8.87
C LYS A 574 -5.33 -25.13 8.40
N PHE A 575 -5.77 -23.89 8.18
CA PHE A 575 -4.92 -22.72 7.90
C PHE A 575 -4.48 -21.98 9.18
N LEU A 576 -4.76 -22.54 10.37
CA LEU A 576 -4.46 -21.92 11.67
C LEU A 576 -5.22 -20.60 11.89
N TRP A 577 -6.48 -20.54 11.46
CA TRP A 577 -7.37 -19.41 11.73
C TRP A 577 -8.37 -19.77 12.83
N ASP A 578 -8.59 -18.86 13.77
CA ASP A 578 -9.72 -18.89 14.69
C ASP A 578 -10.97 -18.38 13.97
N LEU A 579 -12.09 -19.08 14.09
CA LEU A 579 -13.33 -18.80 13.36
C LEU A 579 -14.40 -18.22 14.29
N GLY A 580 -14.97 -17.07 13.93
CA GLY A 580 -16.23 -16.55 14.45
C GLY A 580 -17.30 -16.54 13.36
N SER A 581 -18.48 -17.09 13.65
CA SER A 581 -19.65 -17.05 12.74
C SER A 581 -20.74 -16.18 13.35
N HIS A 582 -21.24 -15.22 12.56
CA HIS A 582 -22.21 -14.23 13.03
C HIS A 582 -23.31 -14.01 12.00
N MET A 583 -24.55 -13.81 12.47
CA MET A 583 -25.67 -13.45 11.60
C MET A 583 -25.77 -11.92 11.49
N LEU A 584 -25.55 -11.37 10.30
CA LEU A 584 -25.68 -9.93 10.01
C LEU A 584 -26.67 -9.71 8.87
N GLU A 585 -27.06 -8.46 8.64
CA GLU A 585 -27.94 -8.12 7.51
C GLU A 585 -27.12 -7.95 6.23
N ASN A 586 -27.73 -8.39 5.13
CA ASN A 586 -27.24 -8.17 3.78
C ASN A 586 -27.89 -6.91 3.17
N LYS A 587 -27.58 -6.59 1.91
CA LYS A 587 -28.13 -5.40 1.23
C LYS A 587 -29.66 -5.43 1.11
N GLU A 588 -30.27 -6.61 1.02
CA GLU A 588 -31.73 -6.80 0.99
C GLU A 588 -32.36 -6.88 2.40
N LYS A 589 -31.61 -6.54 3.45
CA LYS A 589 -32.03 -6.62 4.88
C LYS A 589 -32.42 -8.03 5.34
N LYS A 590 -31.95 -9.06 4.64
CA LYS A 590 -32.08 -10.46 5.06
C LYS A 590 -30.88 -10.82 5.93
N LYS A 591 -31.11 -11.70 6.91
CA LYS A 591 -30.01 -12.24 7.72
C LYS A 591 -29.18 -13.21 6.89
N GLU A 592 -27.87 -12.98 6.86
CA GLU A 592 -26.88 -13.87 6.24
C GLU A 592 -25.77 -14.20 7.24
N THR A 593 -25.07 -15.30 6.99
CA THR A 593 -23.90 -15.68 7.79
C THR A 593 -22.69 -14.89 7.32
N VAL A 594 -21.94 -14.35 8.28
CA VAL A 594 -20.68 -13.65 8.06
C VAL A 594 -19.62 -14.31 8.91
N LEU A 595 -18.49 -14.66 8.29
CA LEU A 595 -17.35 -15.22 8.99
C LEU A 595 -16.39 -14.09 9.34
N ILE A 596 -16.00 -14.01 10.61
CA ILE A 596 -14.92 -13.16 11.10
C ILE A 596 -13.85 -14.10 11.64
N CYS A 597 -12.80 -14.30 10.86
CA CYS A 597 -11.67 -15.14 11.21
C CYS A 597 -10.52 -14.30 11.78
N ARG A 598 -9.67 -14.91 12.60
CA ARG A 598 -8.45 -14.30 13.11
C ARG A 598 -7.28 -15.25 12.92
N LYS A 599 -6.21 -14.79 12.25
CA LYS A 599 -5.02 -15.61 12.06
C LYS A 599 -4.29 -15.82 13.39
N LYS A 600 -3.98 -17.07 13.75
CA LYS A 600 -3.20 -17.37 14.96
C LYS A 600 -1.78 -16.83 14.84
N PHE A 601 -1.19 -16.48 15.98
CA PHE A 601 0.24 -16.18 16.05
C PHE A 601 1.00 -17.45 16.45
N TRP A 602 1.82 -17.94 15.54
CA TRP A 602 2.61 -19.17 15.66
C TRP A 602 4.04 -18.94 15.16
N ALA A 603 4.97 -19.81 15.54
CA ALA A 603 6.35 -19.82 15.08
C ALA A 603 6.84 -21.27 14.92
N ILE A 604 7.83 -21.49 14.06
CA ILE A 604 8.55 -22.77 13.98
C ILE A 604 9.47 -22.84 15.21
N VAL A 605 9.28 -23.87 16.04
CA VAL A 605 10.06 -24.12 17.28
C VAL A 605 11.18 -25.11 17.01
#